data_AF-A0A4V2SBG2-F1
#
_entry.id   AF-A0A4V2SBG2-F1
#
_cell.length_a   1.000
_cell.length_b   1.000
_cell.length_c   1.000
_cell.angle_alpha   90.00
_cell.angle_beta   90.00
_cell.angle_gamma   90.00
#
_symmetry.space_group_name_H-M   'P 1'
#
loop_
_entity.id
_entity.type
_entity.pdbx_description
1 polymer ?
#
loop_
_entity_poly.entity_id
_entity_poly.type
_entity_poly.pdbx_seq_one_letter_code
_entity_poly.pdbx_strand_id
1 'polypeptide(L)' 'MTLVDTCGWIDWLTEGILAESFTPYMHDPADLSLSHKLAFADAVIYASARKYDAELVTSDNHFEGLPGVSYFQKKSL' A
#
# COMPACT_ATOMS: atom_id res chain seq x y z
N MET A 1 -9.86 -7.08 -10.19
CA MET A 1 -9.19 -6.03 -9.39
C MET A 1 -9.99 -5.86 -8.11
N THR A 2 -9.37 -6.07 -6.95
CA THR A 2 -10.02 -5.94 -5.64
C THR A 2 -9.25 -4.90 -4.84
N LEU A 3 -9.92 -3.83 -4.41
CA LEU A 3 -9.35 -2.76 -3.59
C LEU A 3 -9.93 -2.88 -2.18
N VAL A 4 -9.07 -2.99 -1.17
CA VAL A 4 -9.46 -2.90 0.23
C VAL A 4 -9.32 -1.44 0.65
N ASP A 5 -10.37 -0.91 1.26
CA ASP A 5 -10.38 0.47 1.74
C ASP A 5 -9.59 0.62 3.05
N THR A 6 -9.54 1.84 3.58
CA THR A 6 -8.79 2.12 4.80
C THR A 6 -9.33 1.41 6.03
N CYS A 7 -10.65 1.19 6.13
CA CYS A 7 -11.19 0.50 7.29
C CYS A 7 -10.78 -0.98 7.30
N GLY A 8 -10.75 -1.65 6.14
CA GLY A 8 -10.42 -3.06 6.04
C GLY A 8 -8.97 -3.39 6.45
N TRP A 9 -7.99 -2.61 6.01
CA TRP A 9 -6.59 -2.86 6.43
C TRP A 9 -6.29 -2.39 7.86
N ILE A 10 -6.99 -1.37 8.37
CA ILE A 10 -6.88 -0.97 9.79
C ILE A 10 -7.45 -2.07 10.69
N ASP A 11 -8.63 -2.61 10.37
CA ASP A 11 -9.26 -3.71 11.13
C ASP A 11 -8.31 -4.92 11.20
N TRP A 12 -7.71 -5.31 10.05
CA TRP A 12 -6.67 -6.34 10.00
C TRP A 12 -5.44 -6.01 10.87
N LEU A 13 -4.88 -4.80 10.74
CA LEU A 13 -3.68 -4.39 11.46
C LEU A 13 -3.88 -4.34 12.97
N THR A 14 -5.09 -3.99 13.42
CA THR A 14 -5.42 -3.83 14.85
C THR A 14 -6.02 -5.08 15.48
N GLU A 15 -5.99 -6.23 14.79
CA GLU A 15 -6.60 -7.49 15.25
C GLU A 15 -8.10 -7.32 15.61
N GLY A 16 -8.83 -6.54 14.81
CA GLY A 16 -10.25 -6.30 14.99
C GLY A 16 -11.13 -7.49 14.60
N ILE A 17 -12.44 -7.33 14.78
CA ILE A 17 -13.44 -8.42 14.62
C ILE A 17 -13.43 -9.01 13.21
N LEU A 18 -13.06 -8.23 12.19
CA LEU A 18 -13.03 -8.69 10.79
C LEU A 18 -11.62 -9.02 10.29
N ALA A 19 -10.60 -8.98 11.13
CA ALA A 19 -9.20 -9.17 10.73
C ALA A 19 -8.97 -10.47 9.92
N GLU A 20 -9.53 -11.59 10.35
CA GLU A 20 -9.41 -12.86 9.61
C GLU A 20 -10.09 -12.80 8.23
N SER A 21 -11.18 -12.05 8.10
CA SER A 21 -11.86 -11.85 6.81
C SER A 21 -11.02 -11.03 5.84
N PHE A 22 -10.17 -10.13 6.35
CA PHE A 22 -9.31 -9.28 5.54
C PHE A 22 -7.93 -9.89 5.21
N THR A 23 -7.51 -10.91 5.95
CA THR A 23 -6.19 -11.55 5.81
C THR A 23 -5.86 -12.01 4.37
N PRO A 24 -6.77 -12.64 3.59
CA PRO A 24 -6.46 -13.07 2.22
C PRO A 24 -6.11 -11.92 1.25
N TYR A 25 -6.46 -10.69 1.64
CA TYR A 25 -6.21 -9.50 0.83
C TYR A 25 -4.92 -8.78 1.22
N MET A 26 -4.34 -9.07 2.39
CA MET A 26 -3.08 -8.49 2.86
C MET A 26 -1.91 -9.41 2.47
N HIS A 27 -1.03 -8.95 1.60
CA HIS A 27 0.19 -9.67 1.22
C HIS A 27 1.41 -8.81 1.52
N ASP A 28 2.19 -9.22 2.52
CA ASP A 28 3.51 -8.68 2.84
C ASP A 28 3.63 -7.15 3.03
N PRO A 29 2.60 -6.41 3.53
CA PRO A 29 2.73 -4.96 3.74
C PRO A 29 3.76 -4.61 4.83
N ALA A 30 3.99 -5.50 5.80
CA ALA A 30 4.98 -5.28 6.85
C ALA A 30 6.42 -5.30 6.29
N ASP A 31 6.72 -6.25 5.41
CA ASP A 31 8.05 -6.36 4.79
C ASP A 31 8.33 -5.17 3.87
N LEU A 32 7.34 -4.75 3.07
CA LEU A 32 7.47 -3.57 2.21
C LEU A 32 7.58 -2.26 3.02
N SER A 33 6.87 -2.16 4.15
CA SER A 33 7.01 -1.02 5.06
C SER A 33 8.44 -0.92 5.59
N LEU A 34 9.03 -2.05 5.99
CA LEU A 34 10.40 -2.09 6.51
C LEU A 34 11.47 -1.90 5.42
N SER A 35 11.33 -2.55 4.28
CA SER A 35 12.33 -2.52 3.20
C SER A 35 12.39 -1.17 2.49
N HIS A 36 11.24 -0.51 2.33
CA HIS A 36 11.13 0.77 1.62
C HIS A 36 10.92 1.96 2.55
N LYS A 37 10.90 1.74 3.87
CA LYS A 37 10.63 2.76 4.90
C LYS A 37 9.31 3.51 4.65
N LEU A 38 8.32 2.79 4.11
CA LEU A 38 6.98 3.31 3.86
C LEU A 38 6.17 3.30 5.15
N ALA A 39 5.32 4.30 5.35
CA ALA A 39 4.25 4.18 6.33
C ALA A 39 3.40 2.94 6.01
N PHE A 40 2.79 2.31 7.02
CA PHE A 40 2.09 1.05 6.80
C PHE A 40 0.98 1.16 5.74
N ALA A 41 0.25 2.28 5.73
CA ALA A 41 -0.74 2.59 4.70
C ALA A 41 -0.13 2.59 3.29
N ASP A 42 1.02 3.24 3.12
CA ASP A 42 1.74 3.30 1.85
C ASP A 42 2.24 1.92 1.43
N ALA A 43 2.68 1.12 2.38
CA ALA A 43 3.10 -0.25 2.13
C ALA A 43 1.93 -1.15 1.67
N VAL A 44 0.73 -0.99 2.24
CA VAL A 44 -0.49 -1.71 1.79
C VAL A 44 -0.84 -1.32 0.35
N ILE A 45 -0.78 -0.03 0.01
CA ILE A 45 -1.02 0.47 -1.35
C ILE A 45 0.02 -0.13 -2.31
N TYR A 46 1.31 -0.05 -1.96
CA TYR A 46 2.38 -0.57 -2.79
C TYR A 46 2.29 -2.09 -2.99
N ALA A 47 2.06 -2.84 -1.91
CA ALA A 47 1.86 -4.28 -1.94
C ALA A 47 0.71 -4.68 -2.88
N SER A 48 -0.40 -3.96 -2.80
CA SER A 48 -1.56 -4.21 -3.67
C SER A 48 -1.21 -3.99 -5.14
N ALA A 49 -0.49 -2.90 -5.46
CA ALA A 49 -0.03 -2.63 -6.82
C ALA A 49 0.91 -3.73 -7.33
N ARG A 50 1.85 -4.21 -6.51
CA ARG A 50 2.78 -5.29 -6.88
C ARG A 50 2.08 -6.64 -7.06
N LYS A 51 1.14 -7.00 -6.17
CA LYS A 51 0.37 -8.26 -6.22
C LYS A 51 -0.39 -8.43 -7.53
N TYR A 52 -0.92 -7.34 -8.08
CA TYR A 52 -1.71 -7.36 -9.31
C TYR A 52 -0.93 -6.89 -10.55
N ASP A 53 0.41 -6.79 -10.46
CA ASP A 53 1.28 -6.27 -11.53
C ASP A 53 0.79 -4.94 -12.13
N ALA A 54 0.26 -4.06 -11.26
CA ALA A 54 -0.34 -2.79 -11.63
C ALA A 54 0.66 -1.64 -11.42
N GLU A 55 0.71 -0.69 -12.35
CA GLU A 55 1.45 0.56 -12.17
C GLU A 55 0.84 1.42 -11.05
N LEU A 56 1.67 1.88 -10.12
CA LEU A 56 1.24 2.84 -9.09
C LEU A 56 1.57 4.26 -9.56
N VAL A 57 0.54 5.03 -9.88
CA VAL A 57 0.67 6.44 -10.25
C VAL A 57 0.39 7.31 -9.02
N THR A 58 1.32 8.18 -8.62
CA THR A 58 1.19 8.96 -7.39
C THR A 58 1.89 10.32 -7.45
N SER A 59 1.51 11.24 -6.56
CA SER A 59 2.22 12.52 -6.32
C SER A 59 2.85 12.59 -4.92
N ASP A 60 2.87 11.46 -4.21
CA ASP A 60 3.55 11.31 -2.94
C ASP A 60 4.99 10.83 -3.18
N ASN A 61 5.97 11.59 -2.67
CA ASN A 61 7.39 11.32 -2.90
C ASN A 61 7.91 10.12 -2.11
N HIS A 62 7.16 9.61 -1.13
CA HIS A 62 7.54 8.39 -0.41
C HIS A 62 7.72 7.17 -1.34
N PHE A 63 7.06 7.18 -2.51
CA PHE A 63 7.16 6.11 -3.51
C PHE A 63 8.16 6.40 -4.62
N GLU A 64 8.84 7.55 -4.60
CA GLU A 64 9.75 7.96 -5.67
C GLU A 64 10.89 6.94 -5.85
N GLY A 65 11.10 6.50 -7.09
CA GLY A 65 12.15 5.53 -7.44
C GLY A 65 11.82 4.07 -7.12
N LEU A 66 10.65 3.77 -6.56
CA LEU A 66 10.24 2.38 -6.33
C LEU A 66 9.84 1.68 -7.65
N PRO A 67 10.15 0.38 -7.81
CA PRO A 67 9.77 -0.38 -9.01
C PRO A 67 8.26 -0.32 -9.30
N GLY A 68 7.92 -0.02 -10.55
CA GLY A 68 6.53 0.05 -11.02
C GLY A 68 5.74 1.27 -10.52
N VAL A 69 6.44 2.32 -10.08
CA VAL A 69 5.84 3.59 -9.66
C VAL A 69 6.13 4.68 -10.70
N SER A 70 5.07 5.41 -11.08
CA SER A 70 5.14 6.66 -11.83
C SER A 70 4.82 7.83 -10.90
N TYR A 71 5.87 8.55 -10.49
CA TYR A 71 5.77 9.69 -9.57
C TYR A 71 5.64 11.03 -10.31
N PHE A 72 4.67 11.83 -9.91
CA PHE A 72 4.46 13.19 -10.39
C PHE A 72 4.71 14.20 -9.26
N GLN A 73 5.83 14.92 -9.36
CA GLN A 73 6.15 15.97 -8.39
C GLN A 73 5.08 17.07 -8.40
N LYS A 74 4.55 17.41 -7.21
CA LYS A 74 3.66 18.56 -7.04
C LYS A 74 4.46 19.83 -7.37
N LYS A 75 4.04 20.56 -8.41
CA LYS A 75 4.56 21.90 -8.67
C LYS A 75 3.95 22.85 -7.63
N SER A 76 4.77 23.49 -6.82
CA SER A 76 4.31 24.64 -6.04
C SER A 76 3.89 25.75 -7.01
N LEU A 77 2.70 26.32 -6.77
CA LEU A 77 2.23 27.53 -7.45
C LEU A 77 3.03 28.75 -6.97
#